data_AF-A0A498QF61-F1
#
_entry.id   AF-A0A498QF61-F1
#
_cell.length_a   1.000
_cell.length_b   1.000
_cell.length_c   1.000
_cell.angle_alpha   90.00
_cell.angle_beta   90.00
_cell.angle_gamma   90.00
#
_symmetry.space_group_name_H-M   'P 1'
#
loop_
_entity.id
_entity.type
_entity.pdbx_description
1 polymer ?
#
loop_
_entity_poly.entity_id
_entity_poly.type
_entity_poly.pdbx_seq_one_letter_code
_entity_poly.pdbx_strand_id
1 'polypeptide(L)'
;MGGGGAYALAEAANASPLQKLADDILGVINAHTNLLLGRPLIGNGIDGAPGTGQGGGAGGILWGNGGSGAAGQAGGAGGAAGLVGARGGGGMGGSGGAGGAGGLCMGNGGQGGAGGNAQAFGSGSTTSTGGDGGDGGSSSGSGNSGGGGGYAYSAKGTATGGDGGAGGQTTAGIFGSQGGSGGTGETRRRNGQRRPWWHRRAGGQRHRRTRR
;
A
#
# COMPACT_ATOMS: atom_id res chain seq x y z
N MET A 1 -20.01 -31.06 43.32
CA MET A 1 -19.48 -30.15 42.28
C MET A 1 -18.22 -30.79 41.71
N GLY A 2 -18.26 -31.39 40.52
CA GLY A 2 -17.06 -32.03 39.96
C GLY A 2 -17.39 -32.90 38.75
N GLY A 3 -17.38 -32.32 37.56
CA GLY A 3 -17.63 -33.03 36.30
C GLY A 3 -17.40 -32.14 35.07
N GLY A 4 -17.76 -30.86 35.15
CA GLY A 4 -17.52 -29.89 34.06
C GLY A 4 -16.05 -29.46 33.90
N GLY A 5 -15.26 -29.50 34.99
CA GLY A 5 -13.83 -29.16 34.94
C GLY A 5 -12.95 -30.24 34.30
N ALA A 6 -13.33 -31.52 34.39
CA ALA A 6 -12.55 -32.61 33.80
C ALA A 6 -12.66 -32.63 32.26
N TYR A 7 -13.82 -32.28 31.71
CA TYR A 7 -14.01 -32.13 30.25
C TYR A 7 -13.28 -30.89 29.71
N ALA A 8 -13.35 -29.75 30.39
CA ALA A 8 -12.62 -28.55 29.99
C ALA A 8 -11.09 -28.74 30.10
N LEU A 9 -10.61 -29.45 31.12
CA LEU A 9 -9.20 -29.81 31.24
C LEU A 9 -8.77 -30.85 30.19
N ALA A 10 -9.64 -31.77 29.79
CA ALA A 10 -9.36 -32.74 28.72
C ALA A 10 -9.31 -32.08 27.34
N GLU A 11 -10.18 -31.10 27.05
CA GLU A 11 -10.09 -30.29 25.84
C GLU A 11 -8.82 -29.43 25.83
N ALA A 12 -8.48 -28.77 26.95
CA ALA A 12 -7.25 -27.99 27.06
C ALA A 12 -5.98 -28.86 26.96
N ALA A 13 -5.99 -30.06 27.54
CA ALA A 13 -4.88 -31.01 27.48
C ALA A 13 -4.72 -31.64 26.09
N ASN A 14 -5.81 -31.83 25.35
CA ASN A 14 -5.78 -32.38 23.98
C ASN A 14 -5.59 -31.32 22.89
N ALA A 15 -5.88 -30.04 23.14
CA ALA A 15 -5.69 -28.97 22.16
C ALA A 15 -4.24 -28.85 21.70
N SER A 16 -3.27 -28.86 22.63
CA SER A 16 -1.84 -28.76 22.29
C SER A 16 -1.31 -29.95 21.46
N PRO A 17 -1.59 -31.22 21.82
CA PRO A 17 -1.25 -32.37 20.99
C PRO A 17 -1.89 -32.35 19.59
N LEU A 18 -3.15 -31.94 19.48
CA LEU A 18 -3.85 -31.82 18.19
C LEU A 18 -3.27 -30.70 17.32
N GLN A 19 -2.92 -29.56 17.91
CA GLN A 19 -2.26 -28.46 17.21
C GLN A 19 -0.91 -28.91 16.63
N LYS A 20 -0.14 -29.63 17.44
CA LYS A 20 1.18 -30.16 17.05
C LYS A 20 1.07 -31.23 15.96
N LEU A 21 0.05 -32.08 16.03
CA LEU A 21 -0.25 -33.05 14.98
C LEU A 21 -0.66 -32.36 13.66
N ALA A 22 -1.43 -31.29 13.72
CA ALA A 22 -1.80 -30.51 12.55
C ALA A 22 -0.57 -29.84 11.90
N ASP A 23 0.32 -29.27 12.71
CA ASP A 23 1.58 -28.69 12.25
C ASP A 23 2.51 -29.75 11.64
N ASP A 24 2.61 -30.94 12.25
CA ASP A 24 3.42 -32.06 11.74
C ASP A 24 2.87 -32.58 10.39
N ILE A 25 1.54 -32.71 10.25
CA ILE A 25 0.90 -33.12 8.99
C ILE A 25 1.14 -32.08 7.89
N LEU A 26 0.98 -30.79 8.19
CA LEU A 26 1.29 -29.71 7.25
C LEU A 26 2.79 -29.72 6.88
N GLY A 27 3.65 -30.01 7.84
CA GLY A 27 5.08 -30.20 7.65
C GLY A 27 5.39 -31.30 6.63
N VAL A 28 4.77 -32.48 6.75
CA VAL A 28 4.96 -33.61 5.83
C VAL A 28 4.45 -33.29 4.41
N ILE A 29 3.30 -32.65 4.29
CA ILE A 29 2.72 -32.23 3.00
C ILE A 29 3.62 -31.18 2.33
N ASN A 30 4.14 -30.23 3.09
CA ASN A 30 5.00 -29.18 2.57
C ASN A 30 6.45 -29.64 2.36
N ALA A 31 6.94 -30.68 3.03
CA ALA A 31 8.34 -31.10 2.97
C ALA A 31 8.81 -31.37 1.54
N HIS A 32 8.01 -32.07 0.75
CA HIS A 32 8.35 -32.39 -0.64
C HIS A 32 8.42 -31.14 -1.53
N THR A 33 7.52 -30.18 -1.34
CA THR A 33 7.44 -28.99 -2.19
C THR A 33 8.35 -27.87 -1.74
N ASN A 34 8.60 -27.75 -0.44
CA ASN A 34 9.61 -26.85 0.07
C ASN A 34 11.02 -27.32 -0.36
N LEU A 35 11.25 -28.64 -0.41
CA LEU A 35 12.48 -29.23 -0.93
C LEU A 35 12.65 -29.03 -2.44
N LEU A 36 11.58 -29.15 -3.23
CA LEU A 36 11.65 -29.09 -4.70
C LEU A 36 11.51 -27.68 -5.28
N LEU A 37 10.75 -26.80 -4.63
CA LEU A 37 10.30 -25.51 -5.18
C LEU A 37 10.60 -24.33 -4.25
N GLY A 38 11.19 -24.58 -3.07
CA GLY A 38 11.55 -23.53 -2.10
C GLY A 38 10.37 -22.79 -1.48
N ARG A 39 9.14 -23.30 -1.67
CA ARG A 39 7.90 -22.74 -1.15
C ARG A 39 6.98 -23.86 -0.66
N PRO A 40 6.22 -23.63 0.42
CA PRO A 40 5.24 -24.61 0.89
C PRO A 40 4.12 -24.80 -0.14
N LEU A 41 3.54 -26.00 -0.19
CA LEU A 41 2.34 -26.27 -0.98
C LEU A 41 1.12 -25.54 -0.37
N ILE A 42 1.03 -25.57 0.96
CA ILE A 42 -0.02 -24.98 1.77
C ILE A 42 0.63 -24.14 2.88
N GLY A 43 0.31 -22.85 2.94
CA GLY A 43 0.78 -21.99 4.03
C GLY A 43 0.66 -20.52 3.69
N ASN A 44 0.52 -19.66 4.69
CA ASN A 44 0.53 -18.21 4.45
C ASN A 44 1.97 -17.69 4.37
N GLY A 45 2.15 -16.62 3.61
CA GLY A 45 3.37 -15.84 3.58
C GLY A 45 3.52 -15.05 4.89
N ILE A 46 4.77 -14.87 5.30
CA ILE A 46 5.12 -14.13 6.52
C ILE A 46 5.04 -12.63 6.23
N ASP A 47 4.40 -11.87 7.10
CA ASP A 47 4.38 -10.41 7.00
C ASP A 47 5.79 -9.82 7.15
N GLY A 48 6.04 -8.71 6.47
CA GLY A 48 7.28 -7.97 6.66
C GLY A 48 7.46 -7.54 8.11
N ALA A 49 8.71 -7.56 8.61
CA ALA A 49 9.00 -7.15 9.97
C ALA A 49 8.61 -5.67 10.22
N PRO A 50 7.86 -5.34 11.28
CA PRO A 50 7.36 -3.98 11.50
C PRO A 50 8.45 -2.90 11.49
N GLY A 51 8.19 -1.77 10.82
CA GLY A 51 9.09 -0.61 10.76
C GLY A 51 10.32 -0.78 9.85
N THR A 52 10.51 -1.97 9.27
CA THR A 52 11.70 -2.27 8.45
C THR A 52 11.52 -1.92 6.97
N GLY A 53 10.28 -1.74 6.51
CA GLY A 53 9.99 -1.65 5.07
C GLY A 53 10.18 -2.96 4.31
N GLN A 54 10.40 -4.09 4.99
CA GLN A 54 10.55 -5.40 4.34
C GLN A 54 9.26 -5.82 3.65
N GLY A 55 9.40 -6.46 2.49
CA GLY A 55 8.26 -7.04 1.78
C GLY A 55 7.67 -8.24 2.53
N GLY A 56 6.39 -8.49 2.31
CA GLY A 56 5.73 -9.70 2.78
C GLY A 56 6.12 -10.91 1.92
N GLY A 57 6.28 -12.06 2.57
CA GLY A 57 6.57 -13.33 1.93
C GLY A 57 5.39 -13.81 1.08
N ALA A 58 5.67 -14.61 0.06
CA ALA A 58 4.63 -15.21 -0.77
C ALA A 58 3.91 -16.34 -0.02
N GLY A 59 2.62 -16.51 -0.29
CA GLY A 59 1.83 -17.66 0.18
C GLY A 59 2.29 -18.96 -0.47
N GLY A 60 1.78 -20.08 0.04
CA GLY A 60 1.99 -21.42 -0.49
C GLY A 60 1.45 -21.57 -1.91
N ILE A 61 1.93 -22.58 -2.63
CA ILE A 61 1.67 -22.72 -4.07
C ILE A 61 0.20 -22.99 -4.39
N LEU A 62 -0.45 -23.90 -3.65
CA LEU A 62 -1.85 -24.27 -3.88
C LEU A 62 -2.81 -23.47 -3.00
N TRP A 63 -2.46 -23.34 -1.72
CA TRP A 63 -3.24 -22.58 -0.76
C TRP A 63 -2.30 -21.71 0.05
N GLY A 64 -2.55 -20.41 0.07
CA GLY A 64 -1.79 -19.52 0.93
C GLY A 64 -2.07 -18.08 0.67
N ASN A 65 -2.30 -17.33 1.75
CA ASN A 65 -2.34 -15.90 1.67
C ASN A 65 -0.92 -15.34 1.52
N GLY A 66 -0.73 -14.27 0.76
CA GLY A 66 0.52 -13.52 0.78
C GLY A 66 0.63 -12.68 2.06
N GLY A 67 1.84 -12.52 2.59
CA GLY A 67 2.09 -11.67 3.75
C GLY A 67 2.04 -10.19 3.38
N SER A 68 1.65 -9.31 4.29
CA SER A 68 1.64 -7.86 4.09
C SER A 68 3.04 -7.29 4.11
N GLY A 69 3.29 -6.27 3.29
CA GLY A 69 4.52 -5.49 3.35
C GLY A 69 4.57 -4.63 4.60
N ALA A 70 5.73 -4.54 5.24
CA ALA A 70 5.92 -3.69 6.41
C ALA A 70 5.93 -2.22 6.06
N ALA A 71 5.46 -1.39 6.99
CA ALA A 71 5.75 0.04 6.91
C ALA A 71 7.25 0.30 7.11
N GLY A 72 7.77 1.36 6.49
CA GLY A 72 9.18 1.74 6.57
C GLY A 72 9.48 3.08 5.92
N GLN A 73 10.77 3.44 5.82
CA GLN A 73 11.16 4.61 5.02
C GLN A 73 10.72 4.47 3.56
N ALA A 74 10.87 3.28 3.00
CA ALA A 74 10.06 2.83 1.89
C ALA A 74 9.12 1.74 2.41
N GLY A 75 7.88 1.72 1.93
CA GLY A 75 6.93 0.68 2.25
C GLY A 75 7.30 -0.63 1.54
N GLY A 76 7.23 -1.74 2.26
CA GLY A 76 7.49 -3.05 1.69
C GLY A 76 6.39 -3.49 0.73
N ALA A 77 6.72 -4.26 -0.30
CA ALA A 77 5.71 -4.84 -1.18
C ALA A 77 4.89 -5.92 -0.44
N GLY A 78 3.62 -6.06 -0.78
CA GLY A 78 2.80 -7.19 -0.36
C GLY A 78 3.22 -8.48 -1.07
N GLY A 79 3.18 -9.59 -0.35
CA GLY A 79 3.44 -10.92 -0.87
C GLY A 79 2.31 -11.40 -1.81
N ALA A 80 2.69 -12.13 -2.84
CA ALA A 80 1.72 -12.78 -3.72
C ALA A 80 1.03 -13.96 -3.03
N ALA A 81 -0.25 -14.18 -3.32
CA ALA A 81 -0.95 -15.39 -2.95
C ALA A 81 -0.59 -16.58 -3.85
N GLY A 82 -0.99 -17.79 -3.42
CA GLY A 82 -0.90 -19.03 -4.21
C GLY A 82 -1.96 -19.16 -5.31
N LEU A 83 -2.28 -20.38 -5.71
CA LEU A 83 -3.44 -20.66 -6.59
C LEU A 83 -4.75 -20.17 -5.95
N VAL A 84 -4.90 -20.45 -4.65
CA VAL A 84 -6.00 -19.97 -3.81
C VAL A 84 -5.43 -19.21 -2.61
N GLY A 85 -5.92 -18.00 -2.38
CA GLY A 85 -5.51 -17.19 -1.24
C GLY A 85 -5.70 -15.70 -1.45
N ALA A 86 -5.76 -14.98 -0.34
CA ALA A 86 -5.72 -13.52 -0.31
C ALA A 86 -4.28 -13.04 -0.39
N ARG A 87 -4.02 -11.94 -1.08
CA ARG A 87 -2.68 -11.35 -1.16
C ARG A 87 -2.27 -10.62 0.11
N GLY A 88 -1.01 -10.18 0.13
CA GLY A 88 -0.53 -9.12 1.01
C GLY A 88 -0.87 -7.72 0.52
N GLY A 89 -1.15 -6.80 1.44
CA GLY A 89 -1.18 -5.36 1.15
C GLY A 89 0.22 -4.77 1.09
N GLY A 90 0.39 -3.68 0.34
CA GLY A 90 1.62 -2.90 0.34
C GLY A 90 1.78 -2.11 1.64
N GLY A 91 3.01 -2.04 2.15
CA GLY A 91 3.36 -1.29 3.34
C GLY A 91 3.36 0.22 3.09
N MET A 92 3.09 1.00 4.11
CA MET A 92 3.17 2.47 4.04
C MET A 92 4.62 2.94 4.12
N GLY A 93 4.97 4.04 3.46
CA GLY A 93 6.31 4.61 3.62
C GLY A 93 6.50 5.87 2.80
N GLY A 94 7.69 6.46 2.90
CA GLY A 94 8.13 7.59 2.08
C GLY A 94 7.92 7.36 0.59
N SER A 95 7.98 6.12 0.12
CA SER A 95 7.20 5.67 -1.04
C SER A 95 6.36 4.48 -0.58
N GLY A 96 5.09 4.42 -0.99
CA GLY A 96 4.22 3.31 -0.66
C GLY A 96 4.65 2.02 -1.36
N GLY A 97 4.56 0.89 -0.67
CA GLY A 97 4.87 -0.42 -1.25
C GLY A 97 3.76 -0.91 -2.17
N ALA A 98 4.10 -1.67 -3.22
CA ALA A 98 3.10 -2.26 -4.10
C ALA A 98 2.26 -3.33 -3.37
N GLY A 99 0.99 -3.48 -3.76
CA GLY A 99 0.16 -4.59 -3.31
C GLY A 99 0.59 -5.93 -3.93
N GLY A 100 0.43 -7.03 -3.19
CA GLY A 100 0.77 -8.36 -3.69
C GLY A 100 -0.21 -8.90 -4.71
N ALA A 101 0.25 -9.75 -5.63
CA ALA A 101 -0.64 -10.38 -6.61
C ALA A 101 -1.67 -11.30 -5.93
N GLY A 102 -2.90 -11.27 -6.44
CA GLY A 102 -3.97 -12.18 -6.06
C GLY A 102 -3.75 -13.59 -6.57
N GLY A 103 -4.41 -14.55 -5.93
CA GLY A 103 -4.35 -15.94 -6.36
C GLY A 103 -4.99 -16.19 -7.73
N LEU A 104 -4.49 -17.18 -8.45
CA LEU A 104 -4.81 -17.39 -9.86
C LEU A 104 -6.29 -17.72 -10.09
N CYS A 105 -6.94 -18.48 -9.20
CA CYS A 105 -8.28 -19.02 -9.49
C CYS A 105 -9.41 -18.01 -9.24
N MET A 106 -9.31 -17.15 -8.22
CA MET A 106 -10.34 -16.14 -7.86
C MET A 106 -9.77 -15.03 -6.95
N GLY A 107 -8.48 -14.72 -7.07
CA GLY A 107 -7.81 -13.79 -6.18
C GLY A 107 -7.86 -12.37 -6.71
N ASN A 108 -8.47 -11.46 -5.93
CA ASN A 108 -8.24 -10.04 -6.12
C ASN A 108 -6.77 -9.72 -5.76
N GLY A 109 -6.22 -8.65 -6.29
CA GLY A 109 -4.82 -8.20 -6.16
C GLY A 109 -4.67 -7.11 -5.10
N GLY A 110 -3.52 -6.91 -4.48
CA GLY A 110 -3.35 -6.14 -3.23
C GLY A 110 -3.63 -4.67 -3.36
N GLN A 111 -4.00 -4.00 -2.27
CA GLN A 111 -3.96 -2.55 -2.29
C GLN A 111 -2.51 -2.09 -2.15
N GLY A 112 -2.14 -1.07 -2.91
CA GLY A 112 -0.86 -0.40 -2.72
C GLY A 112 -0.83 0.42 -1.43
N GLY A 113 0.36 0.51 -0.84
CA GLY A 113 0.60 1.26 0.39
C GLY A 113 0.58 2.77 0.14
N ALA A 114 0.22 3.56 1.16
CA ALA A 114 0.24 5.00 1.05
C ALA A 114 1.68 5.57 1.07
N GLY A 115 1.88 6.65 0.30
CA GLY A 115 3.08 7.45 0.29
C GLY A 115 3.19 8.37 1.51
N GLY A 116 4.43 8.70 1.88
CA GLY A 116 4.75 9.37 3.13
C GLY A 116 4.64 10.88 3.04
N ASN A 117 4.31 11.53 4.14
CA ASN A 117 4.25 12.99 4.18
C ASN A 117 5.66 13.60 4.30
N ALA A 118 5.90 14.74 3.67
CA ALA A 118 7.16 15.47 3.76
C ALA A 118 6.98 16.89 4.29
N GLN A 119 7.89 17.31 5.17
CA GLN A 119 7.90 18.66 5.72
C GLN A 119 9.32 19.25 5.71
N ALA A 120 9.45 20.43 5.12
CA ALA A 120 10.70 21.19 5.13
C ALA A 120 10.62 22.35 6.15
N PHE A 121 11.48 22.31 7.17
CA PHE A 121 11.65 23.37 8.15
C PHE A 121 13.10 23.89 8.13
N GLY A 122 13.29 25.21 8.30
CA GLY A 122 14.60 25.85 8.33
C GLY A 122 14.96 26.60 7.04
N SER A 123 15.99 27.47 7.11
CA SER A 123 16.42 28.34 6.01
C SER A 123 17.08 27.62 4.83
N GLY A 124 17.55 26.38 5.01
CA GLY A 124 18.31 25.63 4.00
C GLY A 124 17.48 24.71 3.10
N SER A 125 16.25 24.35 3.48
CA SER A 125 15.39 23.49 2.66
C SER A 125 14.25 24.31 2.08
N THR A 126 14.32 24.55 0.77
CA THR A 126 13.30 25.30 0.02
C THR A 126 12.28 24.37 -0.62
N THR A 127 12.51 23.06 -0.65
CA THR A 127 11.64 22.09 -1.34
C THR A 127 11.24 20.95 -0.42
N SER A 128 9.97 20.56 -0.47
CA SER A 128 9.49 19.29 0.08
C SER A 128 8.65 18.56 -0.95
N THR A 129 8.83 17.24 -0.99
CA THR A 129 8.11 16.35 -1.90
C THR A 129 7.51 15.22 -1.10
N GLY A 130 6.19 15.07 -1.18
CA GLY A 130 5.46 13.96 -0.59
C GLY A 130 5.79 12.67 -1.33
N GLY A 131 5.60 11.56 -0.66
CA GLY A 131 5.87 10.24 -1.17
C GLY A 131 4.83 9.74 -2.16
N ASP A 132 5.22 9.05 -3.22
CA ASP A 132 4.25 8.42 -4.10
C ASP A 132 3.56 7.23 -3.42
N GLY A 133 2.29 7.00 -3.74
CA GLY A 133 1.58 5.79 -3.35
C GLY A 133 2.06 4.58 -4.12
N GLY A 134 1.99 3.39 -3.51
CA GLY A 134 2.33 2.13 -4.16
C GLY A 134 1.22 1.66 -5.10
N ASP A 135 1.58 0.90 -6.12
CA ASP A 135 0.60 0.35 -7.05
C ASP A 135 -0.25 -0.76 -6.42
N GLY A 136 -1.48 -0.92 -6.89
CA GLY A 136 -2.30 -2.08 -6.60
C GLY A 136 -1.70 -3.34 -7.22
N GLY A 137 -1.83 -4.47 -6.55
CA GLY A 137 -1.41 -5.77 -7.05
C GLY A 137 -2.36 -6.33 -8.10
N SER A 138 -1.84 -7.24 -8.93
CA SER A 138 -2.62 -7.83 -10.03
C SER A 138 -3.65 -8.86 -9.55
N SER A 139 -4.74 -9.06 -10.30
CA SER A 139 -5.82 -9.99 -9.95
C SER A 139 -6.33 -10.85 -11.11
N SER A 140 -6.96 -11.99 -10.82
CA SER A 140 -7.80 -12.70 -11.81
C SER A 140 -9.25 -12.20 -11.84
N GLY A 141 -9.64 -11.40 -10.84
CA GLY A 141 -10.95 -10.73 -10.72
C GLY A 141 -10.87 -9.22 -10.99
N SER A 142 -11.48 -8.39 -10.13
CA SER A 142 -11.33 -6.92 -10.21
C SER A 142 -9.97 -6.48 -9.66
N GLY A 143 -9.36 -5.49 -10.31
CA GLY A 143 -8.14 -4.87 -9.83
C GLY A 143 -8.40 -4.11 -8.53
N ASN A 144 -7.42 -4.09 -7.61
CA ASN A 144 -7.50 -3.20 -6.44
C ASN A 144 -6.99 -1.81 -6.75
N SER A 145 -7.34 -0.82 -5.93
CA SER A 145 -6.75 0.52 -5.98
C SER A 145 -5.26 0.54 -5.67
N GLY A 146 -4.57 1.55 -6.21
CA GLY A 146 -3.27 1.95 -5.70
C GLY A 146 -3.40 2.66 -4.36
N GLY A 147 -2.24 2.96 -3.77
CA GLY A 147 -2.11 3.76 -2.57
C GLY A 147 -2.25 5.26 -2.87
N GLY A 148 -2.71 6.02 -1.87
CA GLY A 148 -2.68 7.48 -1.93
C GLY A 148 -1.24 8.01 -1.90
N GLY A 149 -0.97 9.09 -2.64
CA GLY A 149 0.25 9.86 -2.50
C GLY A 149 0.27 10.65 -1.18
N GLY A 150 1.46 10.99 -0.72
CA GLY A 150 1.73 11.70 0.52
C GLY A 150 1.64 13.22 0.36
N TYR A 151 1.34 13.91 1.45
CA TYR A 151 1.26 15.37 1.47
C TYR A 151 2.64 16.01 1.63
N ALA A 152 2.81 17.21 1.07
CA ALA A 152 4.02 18.01 1.28
C ALA A 152 3.72 19.39 1.87
N TYR A 153 4.60 19.84 2.76
CA TYR A 153 4.58 21.20 3.30
C TYR A 153 5.98 21.83 3.26
N SER A 154 6.07 23.07 2.76
CA SER A 154 7.30 23.88 2.76
C SER A 154 6.98 25.30 3.21
N ALA A 155 7.72 25.79 4.20
CA ALA A 155 7.51 27.13 4.76
C ALA A 155 8.12 28.25 3.90
N LYS A 156 9.15 27.94 3.09
CA LYS A 156 9.96 28.94 2.36
C LYS A 156 10.12 28.66 0.86
N GLY A 157 9.53 27.60 0.32
CA GLY A 157 9.56 27.34 -1.12
C GLY A 157 8.50 26.34 -1.58
N THR A 158 8.84 25.51 -2.57
CA THR A 158 7.88 24.64 -3.25
C THR A 158 7.55 23.40 -2.43
N ALA A 159 6.27 23.09 -2.31
CA ALA A 159 5.78 21.83 -1.77
C ALA A 159 4.99 21.11 -2.87
N THR A 160 5.40 19.90 -3.22
CA THR A 160 4.72 19.04 -4.20
C THR A 160 4.27 17.78 -3.48
N GLY A 161 2.97 17.49 -3.48
CA GLY A 161 2.48 16.20 -2.97
C GLY A 161 3.01 15.04 -3.81
N GLY A 162 3.02 13.84 -3.24
CA GLY A 162 3.32 12.63 -4.01
C GLY A 162 2.13 12.23 -4.88
N ASP A 163 2.42 11.53 -5.97
CA ASP A 163 1.41 10.99 -6.86
C ASP A 163 0.74 9.77 -6.23
N GLY A 164 -0.49 9.47 -6.67
CA GLY A 164 -1.14 8.21 -6.30
C GLY A 164 -0.55 7.04 -7.06
N GLY A 165 -0.54 5.85 -6.43
CA GLY A 165 -0.19 4.62 -7.11
C GLY A 165 -1.25 4.20 -8.10
N ALA A 166 -0.86 3.48 -9.16
CA ALA A 166 -1.78 2.94 -10.14
C ALA A 166 -2.65 1.82 -9.54
N GLY A 167 -3.82 1.57 -10.12
CA GLY A 167 -4.59 0.38 -9.80
C GLY A 167 -3.94 -0.92 -10.27
N GLY A 168 -4.34 -2.00 -9.61
CA GLY A 168 -3.98 -3.36 -9.95
C GLY A 168 -4.49 -3.78 -11.31
N GLN A 169 -3.62 -4.44 -12.07
CA GLN A 169 -3.91 -4.98 -13.39
C GLN A 169 -4.62 -6.32 -13.27
N THR A 170 -5.47 -6.65 -14.23
CA THR A 170 -6.23 -7.90 -14.21
C THR A 170 -5.73 -8.86 -15.30
N THR A 171 -5.62 -10.15 -14.97
CA THR A 171 -5.00 -11.15 -15.87
C THR A 171 -5.95 -11.60 -16.99
N ALA A 172 -7.22 -11.17 -17.02
CA ALA A 172 -8.21 -11.75 -17.93
C ALA A 172 -8.67 -10.79 -19.05
N GLY A 173 -8.13 -11.03 -20.25
CA GLY A 173 -8.81 -10.79 -21.53
C GLY A 173 -9.96 -11.78 -21.81
N ILE A 174 -10.67 -12.27 -20.77
CA ILE A 174 -11.85 -13.16 -20.90
C ILE A 174 -13.14 -12.44 -20.46
N PHE A 175 -13.06 -11.56 -19.45
CA PHE A 175 -14.11 -10.59 -19.14
C PHE A 175 -13.42 -9.28 -18.76
N GLY A 176 -13.59 -8.25 -19.59
CA GLY A 176 -12.89 -6.98 -19.46
C GLY A 176 -12.93 -6.46 -18.03
N SER A 177 -11.77 -6.22 -17.46
CA SER A 177 -11.64 -5.88 -16.04
C SER A 177 -10.98 -4.50 -15.92
N GLN A 178 -11.59 -3.64 -15.11
CA GLN A 178 -11.13 -2.27 -14.88
C GLN A 178 -10.03 -2.31 -13.81
N GLY A 179 -8.87 -1.76 -14.14
CA GLY A 179 -7.82 -1.51 -13.15
C GLY A 179 -8.32 -0.55 -12.06
N GLY A 180 -7.74 -0.64 -10.85
CA GLY A 180 -8.15 0.22 -9.74
C GLY A 180 -7.89 1.72 -9.96
N SER A 181 -8.60 2.56 -9.22
CA SER A 181 -8.39 4.01 -9.23
C SER A 181 -7.05 4.39 -8.61
N GLY A 182 -6.35 5.34 -9.23
CA GLY A 182 -5.14 5.94 -8.66
C GLY A 182 -5.43 6.93 -7.53
N GLY A 183 -4.45 7.17 -6.66
CA GLY A 183 -4.56 8.06 -5.49
C GLY A 183 -4.50 9.57 -5.82
N THR A 184 -4.92 10.42 -4.87
CA THR A 184 -4.98 11.89 -5.01
C THR A 184 -3.77 12.60 -4.37
N GLY A 185 -2.86 13.16 -5.17
CA GLY A 185 -1.77 14.01 -4.67
C GLY A 185 -2.19 15.49 -4.55
N GLU A 186 -1.89 16.16 -3.42
CA GLU A 186 -2.18 17.60 -3.23
C GLU A 186 -0.91 18.45 -3.28
N THR A 187 -0.80 19.34 -4.28
CA THR A 187 0.28 20.34 -4.38
C THR A 187 -0.20 21.68 -3.84
N ARG A 188 0.17 22.02 -2.60
CA ARG A 188 -0.17 23.34 -2.04
C ARG A 188 0.92 24.37 -2.36
N ARG A 189 0.88 24.96 -3.57
CA ARG A 189 1.69 26.15 -3.88
C ARG A 189 1.16 27.35 -3.10
N ARG A 190 1.90 27.80 -2.08
CA ARG A 190 1.67 29.13 -1.51
C ARG A 190 2.27 30.17 -2.46
N ASN A 191 1.60 30.43 -3.57
CA ASN A 191 1.97 31.59 -4.36
C ASN A 191 1.55 32.82 -3.57
N GLY A 192 2.52 33.70 -3.28
CA GLY A 192 2.28 35.03 -2.76
C GLY A 192 1.51 35.87 -3.78
N GLN A 193 0.21 35.59 -3.95
CA GLN A 193 -0.73 36.60 -4.41
C GLN A 193 -0.92 37.59 -3.26
N ARG A 194 0.13 38.38 -2.99
CA ARG A 194 -0.09 39.77 -2.58
C ARG A 194 -0.78 40.39 -3.78
N ARG A 195 -2.12 40.36 -3.79
CA ARG A 195 -2.91 41.10 -4.77
C ARG A 195 -2.34 42.51 -4.75
N PRO A 196 -1.80 43.04 -5.87
CA PRO A 196 -1.41 44.43 -5.90
C PRO A 196 -2.68 45.23 -5.64
N TRP A 197 -2.71 45.95 -4.52
CA TRP A 197 -3.79 46.88 -4.23
C TRP A 197 -3.58 48.11 -5.11
N TRP A 198 -3.94 48.01 -6.38
CA TRP A 198 -4.13 49.14 -7.26
C TRP A 198 -5.62 49.24 -7.59
N HIS A 199 -6.26 50.27 -7.06
CA HIS A 199 -7.57 50.70 -7.52
C HIS A 199 -7.44 51.21 -8.97
N ARG A 200 -8.13 50.56 -9.90
CA ARG A 200 -8.42 51.12 -11.23
C ARG A 200 -9.39 52.29 -11.02
N ARG A 201 -8.90 53.53 -11.03
CA ARG A 201 -9.77 54.70 -11.21
C ARG A 201 -10.42 54.58 -12.59
N ALA A 202 -11.72 54.37 -12.61
CA ALA A 202 -12.55 54.52 -13.79
C ALA A 202 -12.69 56.01 -14.14
N GLY A 203 -12.57 56.33 -15.43
CA GLY A 203 -13.16 57.53 -16.05
C GLY A 203 -12.41 58.85 -15.85
N GLY A 204 -11.91 59.42 -16.95
CA GLY A 204 -11.44 60.81 -17.00
C GLY A 204 -10.75 61.13 -18.31
N GLN A 205 -11.36 61.98 -19.12
CA GLN A 205 -11.08 62.17 -20.55
C GLN A 205 -9.71 62.82 -20.85
N ARG A 206 -9.21 62.53 -22.06
CA ARG A 206 -8.07 63.20 -22.69
C ARG A 206 -8.38 64.69 -22.87
N HIS A 207 -7.48 65.57 -22.45
CA HIS A 207 -7.29 66.84 -23.14
C HIS A 207 -5.81 67.26 -23.16
N ARG A 208 -5.31 67.45 -24.38
CA ARG A 208 -4.06 68.14 -24.71
C ARG A 208 -4.24 69.62 -24.35
N ARG A 209 -3.36 70.17 -23.51
CA ARG A 209 -3.03 71.60 -23.51
C ARG A 209 -1.54 71.79 -23.25
N THR A 210 -0.81 72.06 -24.32
CA THR A 210 0.46 72.78 -24.31
C THR A 210 0.18 74.28 -24.18
N ARG A 211 0.92 74.97 -23.30
CA ARG A 211 1.57 76.29 -23.50
C ARG A 211 2.13 76.77 -22.15
N ARG A 212 3.46 76.90 -22.09
CA ARG A 212 4.25 78.15 -22.03
C ARG A 212 4.60 78.50 -20.59
#